data_AF-A0A6P7J6K4-F1
#
_entry.id   AF-A0A6P7J6K4-F1
#
_cell.length_a   1.000
_cell.length_b   1.000
_cell.length_c   1.000
_cell.angle_alpha   90.00
_cell.angle_beta   90.00
_cell.angle_gamma   90.00
#
_symmetry.space_group_name_H-M   'P 1'
#
loop_
_entity.id
_entity.type
_entity.pdbx_description
1 polymer ?
#
loop_
_entity_poly.entity_id
_entity_poly.type
_entity_poly.pdbx_seq_one_letter_code
_entity_poly.pdbx_strand_id
1 'polypeptide(L)'
;MAADYLNIVKLVQICCNFFEKMLCPNNCVSIWQFTKNYHVPELHLKAFHYVLSHFEEVVFGEEFLQLSAQDVIDIISRDKLNVRQEAPVFEAIIRWITHEPQEREEYADLLLSECVTGKKH
;
A
#
# COMPACT_ATOMS: atom_id res chain seq x y z
N MET A 1 -15.57 24.39 -20.46
CA MET A 1 -14.16 23.95 -20.45
C MET A 1 -13.46 24.32 -19.14
N ALA A 2 -13.09 25.58 -18.88
CA ALA A 2 -12.39 25.95 -17.63
C ALA A 2 -13.26 25.87 -16.36
N ALA A 3 -14.53 26.28 -16.43
CA ALA A 3 -15.46 26.19 -15.30
C ALA A 3 -15.77 24.72 -14.93
N ASP A 4 -15.94 23.85 -15.93
CA ASP A 4 -16.16 22.41 -15.72
C ASP A 4 -14.93 21.74 -15.08
N TYR A 5 -13.73 22.10 -15.55
CA TYR A 5 -12.48 21.65 -14.96
C TYR A 5 -12.33 22.10 -13.50
N LEU A 6 -12.64 23.36 -13.18
CA LEU A 6 -12.60 23.87 -11.80
C LEU A 6 -13.61 23.16 -10.89
N ASN A 7 -14.79 22.78 -11.41
CA ASN A 7 -15.77 21.99 -10.66
C ASN A 7 -15.30 20.57 -10.40
N ILE A 8 -14.65 19.93 -11.38
CA ILE A 8 -14.07 18.58 -11.23
C ILE A 8 -12.95 18.61 -10.19
N VAL A 9 -12.05 19.59 -10.22
CA VAL A 9 -10.97 19.72 -9.22
C VAL A 9 -11.52 19.89 -7.80
N LYS A 10 -12.56 20.71 -7.62
CA LYS A 10 -13.23 20.86 -6.31
C LYS A 10 -13.89 19.56 -5.84
N LEU A 11 -14.55 18.84 -6.75
CA LEU A 11 -15.18 17.57 -6.43
C LEU A 11 -14.15 16.53 -5.99
N VAL A 12 -13.03 16.43 -6.72
CA VAL A 12 -11.90 15.56 -6.36
C VAL A 12 -11.40 15.91 -4.97
N GLN A 13 -11.18 17.19 -4.65
CA GLN A 13 -10.72 17.60 -3.32
C GLN A 13 -11.70 17.19 -2.20
N ILE A 14 -13.00 17.33 -2.43
CA ILE A 14 -14.03 16.91 -1.46
C ILE A 14 -13.98 15.40 -1.24
N CYS A 15 -13.91 14.61 -2.32
CA CYS A 15 -13.74 13.16 -2.25
C CYS A 15 -12.47 12.80 -1.49
N CYS A 16 -11.37 13.52 -1.71
CA CYS A 16 -10.12 13.23 -1.02
C CYS A 16 -10.19 13.47 0.48
N ASN A 17 -10.80 14.59 0.90
CA ASN A 17 -11.03 14.88 2.31
C ASN A 17 -11.97 13.85 2.96
N PHE A 18 -12.91 13.30 2.18
CA PHE A 18 -13.81 12.25 2.64
C PHE A 18 -13.07 10.92 2.83
N PHE A 19 -12.30 10.48 1.82
CA PHE A 19 -11.52 9.24 1.90
C PHE A 19 -10.49 9.28 3.03
N GLU A 20 -9.82 10.42 3.24
CA GLU A 20 -8.89 10.60 4.35
C GLU A 20 -9.55 10.30 5.71
N LYS A 21 -10.79 10.76 5.92
CA LYS A 21 -11.54 10.51 7.17
C LYS A 21 -12.06 9.08 7.31
N MET A 22 -12.09 8.32 6.21
CA MET A 22 -12.59 6.96 6.17
C MET A 22 -11.49 5.90 6.12
N LEU A 23 -10.22 6.29 6.12
CA LEU A 23 -9.10 5.35 6.12
C LEU A 23 -9.23 4.38 7.29
N CYS A 24 -9.26 3.09 6.95
CA CYS A 24 -9.24 1.99 7.90
C CYS A 24 -8.44 0.83 7.29
N PRO A 25 -8.06 -0.19 8.09
CA PRO A 25 -7.27 -1.31 7.60
C PRO A 25 -7.90 -2.04 6.40
N ASN A 26 -9.23 -2.06 6.31
CA ASN A 26 -9.98 -2.78 5.28
C ASN A 26 -10.14 -2.03 3.95
N ASN A 27 -9.78 -0.75 3.86
CA ASN A 27 -9.96 0.05 2.63
C ASN A 27 -8.73 0.87 2.24
N CYS A 28 -7.71 0.93 3.11
CA CYS A 28 -6.57 1.81 2.91
C CYS A 28 -5.74 1.41 1.67
N VAL A 29 -5.68 0.11 1.34
CA VAL A 29 -4.98 -0.38 0.15
C VAL A 29 -5.72 0.04 -1.11
N SER A 30 -7.03 -0.19 -1.17
CA SER A 30 -7.85 0.27 -2.30
C SER A 30 -7.80 1.80 -2.49
N ILE A 31 -7.87 2.57 -1.41
CA ILE A 31 -7.78 4.05 -1.47
C ILE A 31 -6.38 4.47 -1.95
N TRP A 32 -5.32 3.82 -1.47
CA TRP A 32 -3.96 4.09 -1.94
C TRP A 32 -3.81 3.77 -3.43
N GLN A 33 -4.25 2.60 -3.89
CA GLN A 33 -4.22 2.25 -5.31
C GLN A 33 -5.06 3.21 -6.17
N PHE A 34 -6.23 3.61 -5.69
CA PHE A 34 -7.07 4.60 -6.35
C PHE A 34 -6.30 5.91 -6.59
N THR A 35 -5.56 6.40 -5.59
CA THR A 35 -4.84 7.68 -5.71
C THR A 35 -3.73 7.68 -6.75
N LYS A 36 -3.18 6.52 -7.13
CA LYS A 36 -2.15 6.41 -8.19
C LYS A 36 -2.68 6.90 -9.55
N ASN A 37 -3.97 6.74 -9.80
CA ASN A 37 -4.60 7.08 -11.08
C ASN A 37 -5.05 8.56 -11.18
N TYR A 38 -5.23 9.26 -10.06
CA TYR A 38 -5.95 10.54 -10.03
C TYR A 38 -5.10 11.78 -9.68
N HIS A 39 -3.76 11.69 -9.69
CA HIS A 39 -2.86 12.84 -9.42
C HIS A 39 -3.24 13.62 -8.14
N VAL A 40 -3.58 12.90 -7.06
CA VAL A 40 -3.88 13.50 -5.74
C VAL A 40 -2.76 13.15 -4.76
N PRO A 41 -1.62 13.87 -4.79
CA PRO A 41 -0.41 13.48 -4.06
C PRO A 41 -0.60 13.48 -2.53
N GLU A 42 -1.41 14.41 -2.00
CA GLU A 42 -1.63 14.49 -0.55
C GLU A 42 -2.37 13.26 -0.01
N LEU A 43 -3.49 12.87 -0.65
CA LEU A 43 -4.22 11.67 -0.25
C LEU A 43 -3.40 10.41 -0.48
N HIS A 44 -2.63 10.35 -1.57
CA HIS A 44 -1.72 9.24 -1.84
C HIS A 44 -0.73 9.02 -0.68
N LEU A 45 -0.07 10.09 -0.25
CA LEU A 45 0.89 10.03 0.85
C LEU A 45 0.22 9.64 2.17
N LYS A 46 -0.97 10.17 2.47
CA LYS A 46 -1.71 9.83 3.70
C LYS A 46 -2.18 8.38 3.72
N ALA A 47 -2.76 7.90 2.62
CA ALA A 47 -3.19 6.51 2.48
C ALA A 47 -2.01 5.55 2.57
N PHE A 48 -0.91 5.85 1.88
CA PHE A 48 0.31 5.05 1.96
C PHE A 48 0.91 5.02 3.37
N HIS A 49 0.97 6.17 4.04
CA HIS A 49 1.43 6.24 5.43
C HIS A 49 0.53 5.43 6.38
N TYR A 50 -0.78 5.42 6.14
CA TYR A 50 -1.72 4.59 6.88
C TYR A 50 -1.42 3.10 6.69
N VAL A 51 -1.21 2.64 5.44
CA VAL A 51 -0.81 1.27 5.13
C VAL A 51 0.45 0.88 5.91
N LEU A 52 1.48 1.73 5.91
CA LEU A 52 2.73 1.45 6.65
C LEU A 52 2.53 1.41 8.17
N SER A 53 1.71 2.30 8.71
CA SER A 53 1.46 2.41 10.16
C SER A 53 0.61 1.26 10.71
N HIS A 54 -0.28 0.70 9.90
CA HIS A 54 -1.18 -0.40 10.24
C HIS A 54 -0.82 -1.70 9.51
N PHE A 55 0.43 -1.84 9.06
CA PHE A 55 0.85 -2.95 8.22
C PHE A 55 0.45 -4.32 8.76
N GLU A 56 0.68 -4.58 10.06
CA GLU A 56 0.33 -5.85 10.69
C GLU A 56 -1.17 -6.18 10.60
N GLU A 57 -2.06 -5.20 10.53
CA GLU A 57 -3.51 -5.43 10.33
C GLU A 57 -3.85 -5.57 8.84
N VAL A 58 -3.27 -4.72 8.01
CA VAL A 58 -3.56 -4.61 6.57
C VAL A 58 -3.11 -5.87 5.83
N VAL A 59 -2.01 -6.47 6.24
CA VAL A 59 -1.34 -7.52 5.48
C VAL A 59 -2.07 -8.87 5.49
N PHE A 60 -2.98 -9.06 6.44
CA PHE A 60 -3.90 -10.19 6.48
C PHE A 60 -5.19 -9.95 5.69
N GLY A 61 -5.42 -8.72 5.21
CA GLY A 61 -6.55 -8.38 4.35
C GLY A 61 -6.45 -8.99 2.95
N GLU A 62 -7.58 -9.18 2.27
CA GLU A 62 -7.62 -9.66 0.89
C GLU A 62 -7.07 -8.61 -0.10
N GLU A 63 -7.27 -7.32 0.18
CA GLU A 63 -6.77 -6.23 -0.68
C GLU A 63 -5.24 -6.29 -0.85
N PHE A 64 -4.52 -6.73 0.18
CA PHE A 64 -3.07 -6.91 0.10
C PHE A 64 -2.66 -7.97 -0.94
N LEU A 65 -3.45 -9.04 -1.09
CA LEU A 65 -3.17 -10.12 -2.04
C LEU A 65 -3.29 -9.69 -3.50
N GLN A 66 -4.02 -8.59 -3.74
CA GLN A 66 -4.24 -8.00 -5.07
C GLN A 66 -3.16 -6.99 -5.46
N LEU A 67 -2.17 -6.75 -4.59
CA LEU A 67 -1.07 -5.84 -4.89
C LEU A 67 -0.13 -6.43 -5.95
N SER A 68 0.44 -5.55 -6.76
CA SER A 68 1.53 -5.92 -7.68
C SER A 68 2.83 -6.19 -6.91
N ALA A 69 3.78 -6.88 -7.54
CA ALA A 69 5.12 -7.08 -6.95
C ALA A 69 5.78 -5.75 -6.56
N GLN A 70 5.69 -4.74 -7.43
CA GLN A 70 6.22 -3.41 -7.16
C GLN A 70 5.55 -2.75 -5.95
N ASP A 71 4.24 -2.91 -5.80
CA ASP A 71 3.50 -2.34 -4.68
C ASP A 71 3.90 -3.00 -3.35
N VAL A 72 4.10 -4.32 -3.35
CA VAL A 72 4.58 -5.06 -2.19
C VAL A 72 6.00 -4.61 -1.83
N ILE A 73 6.91 -4.54 -2.81
CA ILE A 73 8.28 -4.02 -2.63
C ILE A 73 8.24 -2.61 -2.03
N ASP A 74 7.42 -1.72 -2.60
CA ASP A 74 7.28 -0.34 -2.15
C ASP A 74 6.81 -0.24 -0.69
N ILE A 75 6.01 -1.19 -0.21
CA ILE A 75 5.55 -1.25 1.18
C ILE A 75 6.66 -1.81 2.08
N ILE A 76 7.23 -2.98 1.75
CA ILE A 76 8.14 -3.70 2.65
C ILE A 76 9.54 -3.09 2.74
N SER A 77 9.99 -2.38 1.70
CA SER A 77 11.31 -1.71 1.65
C SER A 77 11.36 -0.40 2.43
N ARG A 78 10.25 0.04 3.04
CA ARG A 78 10.19 1.33 3.73
C ARG A 78 10.69 1.21 5.16
N ASP A 79 11.69 2.02 5.50
CA ASP A 79 12.23 2.18 6.86
C ASP A 79 11.15 2.49 7.93
N LYS A 80 10.01 3.04 7.51
CA LYS A 80 8.87 3.41 8.37
C LYS A 80 7.82 2.30 8.52
N LEU A 81 8.09 1.08 8.06
CA LEU A 81 7.18 -0.04 8.25
C LEU A 81 7.02 -0.30 9.75
N ASN A 82 5.81 -0.13 10.28
CA ASN A 82 5.54 -0.24 11.72
C ASN A 82 5.41 -1.70 12.14
N VAL A 83 6.52 -2.43 12.08
CA VAL A 83 6.61 -3.84 12.49
C VAL A 83 7.59 -3.99 13.64
N ARG A 84 7.12 -4.59 14.74
CA ARG A 84 7.98 -4.82 15.93
C ARG A 84 8.95 -5.97 15.71
N GLN A 85 8.63 -6.87 14.80
CA GLN A 85 9.35 -8.10 14.48
C GLN A 85 9.36 -8.31 12.96
N GLU A 86 10.27 -9.13 12.45
CA GLU A 86 10.33 -9.44 11.00
C GLU A 86 9.29 -10.49 10.59
N ALA A 87 8.73 -11.24 11.55
CA ALA A 87 7.78 -12.31 11.28
C ALA A 87 6.54 -11.87 10.48
N PRO A 88 5.86 -10.73 10.77
CA PRO A 88 4.71 -10.29 9.98
C PRO A 88 5.07 -9.94 8.53
N VAL A 89 6.27 -9.42 8.28
CA VAL A 89 6.75 -9.11 6.92
C VAL A 89 7.02 -10.39 6.14
N PHE A 90 7.66 -11.37 6.79
CA PHE A 90 7.89 -12.67 6.17
C PHE A 90 6.57 -13.39 5.86
N GLU A 91 5.64 -13.42 6.82
CA GLU A 91 4.32 -14.03 6.64
C GLU A 91 3.53 -13.35 5.50
N ALA A 92 3.61 -12.02 5.41
CA ALA A 92 3.05 -11.25 4.30
C ALA A 92 3.56 -11.70 2.93
N ILE A 93 4.88 -11.79 2.79
CA ILE A 93 5.54 -12.18 1.55
C ILE A 93 5.11 -13.59 1.15
N ILE A 94 5.18 -14.54 2.08
CA ILE A 94 4.76 -15.93 1.82
C ILE A 94 3.29 -16.01 1.46
N ARG A 95 2.42 -15.28 2.15
CA ARG A 95 0.97 -15.25 1.86
C ARG A 95 0.70 -14.66 0.48
N TRP A 96 1.40 -13.60 0.09
CA TRP A 96 1.25 -12.98 -1.22
C TRP A 96 1.75 -13.88 -2.35
N ILE A 97 2.89 -14.55 -2.18
CA ILE A 97 3.45 -15.50 -3.16
C ILE A 97 2.53 -16.71 -3.32
N THR A 98 2.08 -17.31 -2.21
CA THR A 98 1.24 -18.52 -2.24
C THR A 98 -0.15 -18.29 -2.81
N HIS A 99 -0.60 -17.04 -2.93
CA HIS A 99 -1.85 -16.69 -3.61
C HIS A 99 -1.80 -16.95 -5.11
N GLU A 100 -0.68 -16.63 -5.78
CA GLU A 100 -0.47 -16.85 -7.23
C GLU A 100 0.97 -17.32 -7.50
N PRO A 101 1.34 -18.54 -7.08
CA PRO A 101 2.75 -18.97 -7.07
C PRO A 101 3.40 -18.98 -8.45
N GLN A 102 2.62 -19.31 -9.50
CA GLN A 102 3.12 -19.37 -10.88
C GLN A 102 3.68 -18.04 -11.39
N GLU A 103 3.12 -16.92 -10.93
CA GLU A 103 3.53 -15.57 -11.35
C GLU A 103 4.43 -14.91 -10.30
N ARG A 104 4.41 -15.39 -9.05
CA ARG A 104 4.98 -14.67 -7.91
C ARG A 104 6.23 -15.31 -7.32
N GLU A 105 6.50 -16.58 -7.60
CA GLU A 105 7.70 -17.27 -7.11
C GLU A 105 9.00 -16.60 -7.55
N GLU A 106 9.03 -15.99 -8.75
CA GLU A 106 10.22 -15.29 -9.26
C GLU A 106 10.64 -14.08 -8.39
N TYR A 107 9.70 -13.50 -7.63
CA TYR A 107 9.97 -12.36 -6.75
C TYR A 107 10.40 -12.78 -5.34
N ALA A 108 10.40 -14.08 -5.02
CA ALA A 108 10.68 -14.58 -3.67
C ALA A 108 12.04 -14.11 -3.14
N ASP A 109 13.11 -14.34 -3.92
CA ASP A 109 14.47 -13.96 -3.52
C ASP A 109 14.61 -12.45 -3.29
N LEU A 110 14.01 -11.64 -4.18
CA LEU A 110 14.02 -10.19 -4.08
C LEU A 110 13.29 -9.73 -2.80
N LEU A 111 12.04 -10.15 -2.62
CA LEU A 111 11.21 -9.74 -1.48
C LEU A 111 11.82 -10.17 -0.13
N LEU A 112 12.39 -11.37 -0.07
CA LEU A 112 13.06 -11.87 1.12
C LEU A 112 14.37 -11.11 1.41
N SER A 113 15.10 -10.68 0.38
CA SER A 113 16.31 -9.87 0.55
C SER A 113 16.02 -8.46 1.08
N GLU A 114 14.90 -7.85 0.66
CA GLU A 114 14.44 -6.55 1.15
C GLU A 114 14.05 -6.62 2.64
N CYS A 115 13.44 -7.73 3.08
CA CYS A 115 13.11 -7.97 4.49
C CYS A 115 14.35 -7.96 5.41
N VAL A 116 15.49 -8.46 4.92
CA VAL A 116 16.75 -8.58 5.69
C VAL A 116 17.59 -7.29 5.66
N THR A 117 17.42 -6.46 4.64
CA THR A 117 18.24 -5.26 4.43
C THR A 117 17.67 -4.00 5.08
N GLY A 118 16.35 -3.91 5.27
CA GLY A 118 15.64 -2.75 5.82
C GLY A 118 15.91 -2.39 7.30
N LYS A 119 16.87 -3.03 7.98
CA LYS A 119 17.19 -2.78 9.41
C LYS A 119 18.66 -2.59 9.74
N LYS A 120 19.52 -2.31 8.75
CA LYS A 120 20.88 -1.83 9.01
C LYS A 120 20.90 -0.30 9.13
N HIS A 121 20.20 0.29 10.12
CA HIS A 121 20.56 1.58 10.75
C HIS A 121 19.72 1.88 11.98
#